data_AF-M9MGG1-F1
#
_entry.id   AF-M9MGG1-F1
#
_cell.length_a   1.000
_cell.length_b   1.000
_cell.length_c   1.000
_cell.angle_alpha   90.00
_cell.angle_beta   90.00
_cell.angle_gamma   90.00
#
_symmetry.space_group_name_H-M   'P 1'
#
loop_
_entity.id
_entity.type
_entity.pdbx_description
1 polymer ?
#
loop_
_entity_poly.entity_id
_entity_poly.type
_entity_poly.pdbx_seq_one_letter_code
_entity_poly.pdbx_strand_id
1 'polypeptide(L)'
;MNLIFVLFFLLVAGAMGQMGAYRQMYSSALAPVQAYVASPHVIAPVSPPWPLNNPTAAMQRYLGALSNHDGYISRDAGAHLQSVRNNVRTVVEHANSPNARAYQRGLLAVLEEAGNTAKWEMQTALHPDNVRAQHKTALSALSAKITNLLNAVEADTQRLMSQLSEAESERFLLAHELLRAEKQLLNAASRLATSTPHL
;
A
#
# COMPACT_ATOMS: atom_id res chain seq x y z
N MET A 1 29.89 30.26 -12.23
CA MET A 1 29.78 28.93 -11.61
C MET A 1 29.16 29.08 -10.23
N ASN A 2 28.27 28.17 -9.81
CA ASN A 2 27.71 28.02 -8.43
C ASN A 2 26.23 28.39 -8.14
N LEU A 3 25.35 28.57 -9.13
CA LEU A 3 23.89 28.54 -8.82
C LEU A 3 23.31 27.12 -8.85
N ILE A 4 23.80 26.28 -9.78
CA ILE A 4 23.31 24.90 -9.99
C ILE A 4 23.72 23.97 -8.84
N PHE A 5 24.92 24.14 -8.28
CA PHE A 5 25.42 23.31 -7.17
C PHE A 5 24.67 23.55 -5.85
N VAL A 6 24.29 24.80 -5.55
CA VAL A 6 23.58 25.16 -4.31
C VAL A 6 22.14 24.61 -4.33
N LEU A 7 21.47 24.66 -5.49
CA LEU A 7 20.14 24.07 -5.65
C LEU A 7 20.16 22.55 -5.48
N PHE A 8 21.21 21.88 -5.99
CA PHE A 8 21.35 20.43 -5.88
C PHE A 8 21.55 19.99 -4.42
N PHE A 9 22.37 20.70 -3.64
CA PHE A 9 22.59 20.40 -2.23
C PHE A 9 21.34 20.63 -1.36
N LEU A 10 20.56 21.68 -1.62
CA LEU A 10 19.30 21.93 -0.90
C LEU A 10 18.22 20.88 -1.21
N LEU A 11 18.12 20.42 -2.47
CA LEU A 11 17.20 19.34 -2.88
C LEU A 11 17.59 17.99 -2.26
N VAL A 12 18.89 17.67 -2.22
CA VAL A 12 19.40 16.42 -1.63
C VAL A 12 19.24 16.42 -0.10
N ALA A 13 19.50 17.54 0.58
CA ALA A 13 19.29 17.67 2.03
C ALA A 13 17.80 17.52 2.42
N GLY A 14 16.89 18.14 1.65
CA GLY A 14 15.45 17.98 1.85
C GLY A 14 14.97 16.54 1.62
N ALA A 15 15.47 15.87 0.58
CA ALA A 15 15.13 14.47 0.29
C ALA A 15 15.69 13.49 1.34
N MET A 16 16.88 13.73 1.89
CA MET A 16 17.46 12.94 2.98
C MET A 16 16.63 13.05 4.27
N GLY A 17 16.15 14.26 4.61
CA GLY A 17 15.25 14.46 5.76
C GLY A 17 13.90 13.75 5.59
N GLN A 18 13.32 13.79 4.38
CA GLN A 18 12.05 13.11 4.08
C GLN A 18 12.19 11.57 4.13
N MET A 19 13.32 11.03 3.67
CA MET A 19 13.58 9.58 3.72
C MET A 19 13.77 9.08 5.16
N GLY A 20 14.46 9.85 6.01
CA GLY A 20 14.59 9.54 7.44
C GLY A 20 13.24 9.51 8.15
N ALA A 21 12.40 10.51 7.92
CA ALA A 21 11.03 10.57 8.45
C ALA A 21 10.17 9.39 7.97
N TYR A 22 10.30 9.00 6.69
CA TYR A 22 9.60 7.85 6.15
C TYR A 22 10.04 6.53 6.80
N ARG A 23 11.36 6.32 7.02
CA ARG A 23 11.86 5.12 7.72
C ARG A 23 11.30 5.00 9.14
N GLN A 24 11.27 6.11 9.88
CA GLN A 24 10.69 6.12 11.22
C GLN A 24 9.20 5.78 11.18
N MET A 25 8.44 6.43 10.29
CA MET A 25 7.02 6.14 10.10
C MET A 25 6.75 4.70 9.64
N TYR A 26 7.61 4.14 8.78
CA TYR A 26 7.54 2.76 8.34
C TYR A 26 7.63 1.79 9.53
N SER A 27 8.65 1.97 10.37
CA SER A 27 8.81 1.14 11.57
C SER A 27 7.66 1.27 12.55
N SER A 28 7.16 2.50 12.79
CA SER A 28 6.09 2.74 13.76
C SER A 28 4.73 2.26 13.27
N ALA A 29 4.44 2.36 11.97
CA ALA A 29 3.18 1.89 11.38
C ALA A 29 3.11 0.35 11.33
N LEU A 30 4.24 -0.34 11.13
CA LEU A 30 4.25 -1.79 10.93
C LEU A 30 4.51 -2.62 12.19
N ALA A 31 5.07 -2.02 13.25
CA ALA A 31 5.31 -2.74 14.51
C ALA A 31 4.00 -3.27 15.15
N PRO A 32 2.90 -2.51 15.26
CA PRO A 32 1.67 -2.98 15.89
C PRO A 32 1.03 -4.18 15.18
N VAL A 33 1.19 -4.26 13.86
CA VAL A 33 0.63 -5.32 13.00
C VAL A 33 1.64 -6.44 12.67
N GLN A 34 2.80 -6.44 13.34
CA GLN A 34 3.86 -7.44 13.16
C GLN A 34 4.22 -7.66 11.68
N ALA A 35 4.29 -6.55 10.93
CA ALA A 35 4.59 -6.56 9.50
C ALA A 35 5.95 -5.94 9.16
N TYR A 36 6.66 -5.39 10.15
CA TYR A 36 7.97 -4.77 9.93
C TYR A 36 8.99 -5.79 9.42
N VAL A 37 9.75 -5.40 8.40
CA VAL A 37 10.94 -6.10 7.92
C VAL A 37 12.09 -5.10 7.82
N ALA A 38 13.31 -5.57 8.10
CA ALA A 38 14.51 -4.74 8.01
C ALA A 38 15.00 -4.55 6.55
N SER A 39 14.60 -5.45 5.66
CA SER A 39 14.94 -5.44 4.24
C SER A 39 13.75 -5.99 3.46
N PRO A 40 13.51 -5.51 2.22
CA PRO A 40 12.38 -5.99 1.44
C PRO A 40 12.67 -7.38 0.88
N HIS A 41 11.61 -8.15 0.63
CA HIS A 41 11.74 -9.46 -0.01
C HIS A 41 12.29 -9.37 -1.43
N VAL A 42 11.98 -8.27 -2.13
CA VAL A 42 12.38 -8.01 -3.51
C VAL A 42 12.79 -6.55 -3.64
N ILE A 43 13.93 -6.27 -4.27
CA ILE A 43 14.40 -4.91 -4.55
C ILE A 43 13.93 -4.48 -5.95
N ALA A 44 13.40 -3.26 -6.07
CA ALA A 44 13.05 -2.68 -7.36
C ALA A 44 14.30 -2.53 -8.25
N PRO A 45 14.37 -3.17 -9.43
CA PRO A 45 15.57 -3.22 -10.27
C PRO A 45 15.91 -1.87 -10.90
N VAL A 46 14.91 -0.97 -10.97
CA VAL A 46 15.06 0.35 -11.57
C VAL A 46 14.50 1.39 -10.61
N SER A 47 15.37 2.21 -10.04
CA SER A 47 15.05 3.24 -9.05
C SER A 47 15.88 4.50 -9.32
N PRO A 48 15.39 5.70 -8.97
CA PRO A 48 16.20 6.92 -9.07
C PRO A 48 17.52 6.83 -8.28
N PRO A 49 18.60 7.50 -8.72
CA PRO A 49 18.65 8.43 -9.84
C PRO A 49 18.70 7.74 -11.21
N TRP A 50 17.97 8.31 -12.18
CA TRP A 50 17.92 7.83 -13.56
C TRP A 50 19.24 8.13 -14.28
N PRO A 51 19.79 7.21 -15.08
CA PRO A 51 20.99 7.48 -15.87
C PRO A 51 20.71 8.55 -16.93
N LEU A 52 21.51 9.63 -16.93
CA LEU A 52 21.34 10.79 -17.82
C LEU A 52 21.71 10.49 -19.28
N ASN A 53 22.54 9.48 -19.48
CA ASN A 53 23.19 9.12 -20.73
C ASN A 53 22.32 8.24 -21.64
N ASN A 54 21.16 7.74 -21.16
CA ASN A 54 20.14 7.09 -21.98
C ASN A 54 18.75 7.08 -21.28
N PRO A 55 18.08 8.24 -21.19
CA PRO A 55 16.82 8.38 -20.45
C PRO A 55 15.71 7.52 -21.06
N THR A 56 15.66 7.37 -22.39
CA THR A 56 14.66 6.57 -23.10
C THR A 56 14.76 5.09 -22.75
N ALA A 57 15.96 4.50 -22.78
CA ALA A 57 16.13 3.09 -22.44
C ALA A 57 15.88 2.83 -20.95
N ALA A 58 16.23 3.78 -20.08
CA ALA A 58 15.93 3.68 -18.65
C ALA A 58 14.43 3.73 -18.38
N MET A 59 13.71 4.62 -19.08
CA MET A 59 12.25 4.70 -19.04
C MET A 59 11.59 3.41 -19.54
N GLN A 60 12.04 2.85 -20.66
CA GLN A 60 11.50 1.59 -21.19
C GLN A 60 11.68 0.42 -20.21
N ARG A 61 12.88 0.32 -19.59
CA ARG A 61 13.13 -0.68 -18.54
C ARG A 61 12.24 -0.47 -17.33
N TYR A 62 12.04 0.79 -16.92
CA TYR A 62 11.16 1.12 -15.81
C TYR A 62 9.70 0.76 -16.09
N LEU A 63 9.16 1.14 -17.24
CA LEU A 63 7.79 0.81 -17.64
C LEU A 63 7.59 -0.72 -17.72
N GLY A 64 8.58 -1.44 -18.26
CA GLY A 64 8.55 -2.91 -18.30
C GLY A 64 8.64 -3.56 -16.91
N ALA A 65 9.36 -2.94 -15.97
CA ALA A 65 9.47 -3.42 -14.60
C ALA A 65 8.22 -3.11 -13.77
N LEU A 66 7.61 -1.93 -13.96
CA LEU A 66 6.36 -1.52 -13.30
C LEU A 66 5.21 -2.52 -13.53
N SER A 67 5.17 -3.17 -14.69
CA SER A 67 4.12 -4.13 -15.01
C SER A 67 4.38 -5.56 -14.54
N ASN A 68 5.65 -5.92 -14.29
CA ASN A 68 6.06 -7.33 -14.19
C ASN A 68 6.94 -7.65 -12.97
N HIS A 69 7.14 -6.73 -12.04
CA HIS A 69 8.09 -6.91 -10.95
C HIS A 69 7.50 -6.52 -9.59
N ASP A 70 7.58 -7.43 -8.61
CA ASP A 70 6.97 -7.30 -7.28
C ASP A 70 7.53 -6.16 -6.43
N GLY A 71 8.71 -5.64 -6.82
CA GLY A 71 9.29 -4.43 -6.27
C GLY A 71 8.45 -3.16 -6.52
N TYR A 72 7.40 -3.22 -7.35
CA TYR A 72 6.51 -2.10 -7.65
C TYR A 72 5.05 -2.42 -7.32
N ILE A 73 4.30 -1.37 -6.93
CA ILE A 73 2.84 -1.42 -6.91
C ILE A 73 2.34 -1.52 -8.35
N SER A 74 1.71 -2.64 -8.68
CA SER A 74 1.09 -2.86 -10.00
C SER A 74 -0.01 -1.83 -10.27
N ARG A 75 -0.23 -1.52 -11.56
CA ARG A 75 -1.38 -0.71 -11.99
C ARG A 75 -2.72 -1.28 -11.55
N ASP A 76 -2.81 -2.61 -11.48
CA ASP A 76 -4.03 -3.32 -11.11
C ASP A 76 -4.10 -3.65 -9.62
N ALA A 77 -3.13 -3.16 -8.82
CA ALA A 77 -3.12 -3.32 -7.37
C ALA A 77 -4.46 -2.94 -6.74
N GLY A 78 -4.88 -3.72 -5.76
CA GLY A 78 -6.17 -3.59 -5.10
C GLY A 78 -7.39 -4.04 -5.92
N ALA A 79 -7.23 -4.79 -7.01
CA ALA A 79 -8.36 -5.41 -7.72
C ALA A 79 -9.19 -6.33 -6.81
N HIS A 80 -8.52 -7.08 -5.92
CA HIS A 80 -9.15 -7.95 -4.93
C HIS A 80 -10.04 -7.19 -3.93
N LEU A 81 -9.79 -5.90 -3.68
CA LEU A 81 -10.57 -5.07 -2.76
C LEU A 81 -12.03 -4.90 -3.20
N GLN A 82 -12.33 -5.10 -4.49
CA GLN A 82 -13.72 -5.14 -4.96
C GLN A 82 -14.50 -6.33 -4.38
N SER A 83 -13.85 -7.49 -4.23
CA SER A 83 -14.46 -8.66 -3.61
C SER A 83 -14.83 -8.38 -2.16
N VAL A 84 -13.95 -7.71 -1.42
CA VAL A 84 -14.22 -7.30 -0.03
C VAL A 84 -15.42 -6.36 0.03
N ARG A 85 -15.47 -5.34 -0.82
CA ARG A 85 -16.62 -4.40 -0.86
C ARG A 85 -17.95 -5.10 -1.19
N ASN A 86 -17.94 -6.04 -2.14
CA ASN A 86 -19.12 -6.82 -2.47
C ASN A 86 -19.60 -7.64 -1.26
N ASN A 87 -18.67 -8.26 -0.51
CA ASN A 87 -18.99 -9.03 0.69
C ASN A 87 -19.50 -8.13 1.84
N VAL A 88 -18.93 -6.94 2.04
CA VAL A 88 -19.45 -5.95 3.00
C VAL A 88 -20.93 -5.66 2.71
N ARG A 89 -21.25 -5.33 1.45
CA ARG A 89 -22.64 -5.10 1.04
C ARG A 89 -23.52 -6.32 1.29
N THR A 90 -23.06 -7.53 0.93
CA THR A 90 -23.81 -8.76 1.17
C THR A 90 -24.13 -8.98 2.65
N VAL A 91 -23.16 -8.75 3.54
CA VAL A 91 -23.36 -8.88 5.00
C VAL A 91 -24.37 -7.85 5.51
N VAL A 92 -24.29 -6.60 5.05
CA VAL A 92 -25.23 -5.54 5.45
C VAL A 92 -26.65 -5.84 4.96
N GLU A 93 -26.82 -6.20 3.69
CA GLU A 93 -28.12 -6.52 3.09
C GLU A 93 -28.78 -7.76 3.72
N HIS A 94 -27.97 -8.74 4.15
CA HIS A 94 -28.45 -10.02 4.69
C HIS A 94 -28.22 -10.17 6.19
N ALA A 95 -28.11 -9.06 6.93
CA ALA A 95 -27.78 -9.06 8.35
C ALA A 95 -28.76 -9.88 9.23
N ASN A 96 -30.04 -9.97 8.82
CA ASN A 96 -31.08 -10.73 9.53
C ASN A 96 -31.33 -12.12 8.93
N SER A 97 -30.51 -12.55 7.97
CA SER A 97 -30.64 -13.87 7.34
C SER A 97 -30.22 -14.98 8.31
N PRO A 98 -30.84 -16.19 8.26
CA PRO A 98 -30.34 -17.36 8.96
C PRO A 98 -28.87 -17.70 8.63
N ASN A 99 -28.39 -17.26 7.46
CA ASN A 99 -27.02 -17.45 6.98
C ASN A 99 -26.08 -16.26 7.31
N ALA A 100 -26.50 -15.29 8.12
CA ALA A 100 -25.71 -14.07 8.44
C ALA A 100 -24.27 -14.40 8.87
N ARG A 101 -24.10 -15.42 9.72
CA ARG A 101 -22.78 -15.88 10.15
C ARG A 101 -21.92 -16.38 8.99
N ALA A 102 -22.49 -17.10 8.02
CA ALA A 102 -21.76 -17.59 6.86
C ALA A 102 -21.27 -16.43 5.98
N TYR A 103 -22.10 -15.39 5.79
CA TYR A 103 -21.70 -14.18 5.06
C TYR A 103 -20.57 -13.43 5.77
N GLN A 104 -20.64 -13.28 7.09
CA GLN A 104 -19.56 -12.64 7.86
C GLN A 104 -18.25 -13.42 7.79
N ARG A 105 -18.29 -14.76 7.82
CA ARG A 105 -17.09 -15.60 7.63
C ARG A 105 -16.54 -15.51 6.20
N GLY A 106 -17.42 -15.40 5.20
CA GLY A 106 -17.03 -15.13 3.82
C GLY A 106 -16.32 -13.78 3.66
N LEU A 107 -16.87 -12.73 4.28
CA LEU A 107 -16.23 -11.42 4.36
C LEU A 107 -14.87 -11.49 5.05
N LEU A 108 -14.78 -12.17 6.20
CA LEU A 108 -13.51 -12.35 6.92
C LEU A 108 -12.44 -12.97 6.01
N ALA A 109 -12.77 -14.05 5.29
CA ALA A 109 -11.80 -14.73 4.42
C ALA A 109 -11.22 -13.80 3.34
N VAL A 110 -12.07 -13.03 2.64
CA VAL A 110 -11.60 -12.10 1.61
C VAL A 110 -10.88 -10.88 2.20
N LEU A 111 -11.23 -10.47 3.42
CA LEU A 111 -10.56 -9.38 4.12
C LEU A 111 -9.16 -9.82 4.58
N GLU A 112 -9.01 -11.04 5.10
CA GLU A 112 -7.71 -11.63 5.47
C GLU A 112 -6.78 -11.73 4.25
N GLU A 113 -7.29 -12.16 3.09
CA GLU A 113 -6.53 -12.18 1.84
C GLU A 113 -6.06 -10.77 1.43
N ALA A 114 -6.94 -9.77 1.53
CA ALA A 114 -6.59 -8.37 1.27
C ALA A 114 -5.53 -7.86 2.26
N GLY A 115 -5.67 -8.16 3.56
CA GLY A 115 -4.70 -7.80 4.59
C GLY A 115 -3.33 -8.44 4.37
N ASN A 116 -3.29 -9.71 3.93
CA ASN A 116 -2.04 -10.39 3.59
C ASN A 116 -1.38 -9.80 2.35
N THR A 117 -2.17 -9.41 1.35
CA THR A 117 -1.67 -8.69 0.16
C THR A 117 -1.09 -7.33 0.57
N ALA A 118 -1.81 -6.56 1.39
CA ALA A 118 -1.34 -5.30 1.96
C ALA A 118 -0.03 -5.49 2.73
N LYS A 119 0.08 -6.54 3.55
CA LYS A 119 1.30 -6.89 4.27
C LYS A 119 2.48 -7.08 3.29
N TRP A 120 2.26 -7.82 2.22
CA TRP A 120 3.29 -8.04 1.19
C TRP A 120 3.71 -6.73 0.50
N GLU A 121 2.74 -5.90 0.09
CA GLU A 121 3.00 -4.61 -0.55
C GLU A 121 3.77 -3.66 0.39
N MET A 122 3.43 -3.64 1.68
CA MET A 122 4.15 -2.89 2.71
C MET A 122 5.58 -3.39 2.94
N GLN A 123 5.80 -4.71 2.93
CA GLN A 123 7.13 -5.30 3.13
C GLN A 123 8.03 -5.17 1.90
N THR A 124 7.44 -5.04 0.71
CA THR A 124 8.19 -5.03 -0.55
C THR A 124 8.14 -3.66 -1.20
N ALA A 125 7.06 -3.29 -1.87
CA ALA A 125 7.01 -2.09 -2.71
C ALA A 125 7.07 -0.78 -1.90
N LEU A 126 6.42 -0.74 -0.73
CA LEU A 126 6.45 0.41 0.18
C LEU A 126 7.60 0.34 1.19
N HIS A 127 8.52 -0.63 1.07
CA HIS A 127 9.72 -0.64 1.88
C HIS A 127 10.54 0.63 1.62
N PRO A 128 11.21 1.21 2.64
CA PRO A 128 12.07 2.37 2.48
C PRO A 128 13.11 2.31 1.36
N ASP A 129 13.55 1.10 0.99
CA ASP A 129 14.54 0.89 -0.07
C ASP A 129 13.91 0.90 -1.48
N ASN A 130 12.61 0.65 -1.58
CA ASN A 130 11.87 0.61 -2.85
C ASN A 130 10.93 1.81 -3.07
N VAL A 131 10.58 2.55 -2.01
CA VAL A 131 9.52 3.58 -2.06
C VAL A 131 9.78 4.66 -3.12
N ARG A 132 11.04 5.00 -3.38
CA ARG A 132 11.42 6.00 -4.39
C ARG A 132 11.29 5.51 -5.83
N ALA A 133 11.27 4.19 -6.02
CA ALA A 133 11.06 3.55 -7.31
C ALA A 133 9.58 3.53 -7.71
N GLN A 134 8.66 3.81 -6.78
CA GLN A 134 7.22 3.73 -7.03
C GLN A 134 6.70 4.87 -7.90
N HIS A 135 5.67 4.58 -8.70
CA HIS A 135 4.98 5.58 -9.51
C HIS A 135 3.82 6.24 -8.75
N LYS A 136 3.83 7.57 -8.63
CA LYS A 136 2.85 8.34 -7.84
C LYS A 136 1.39 8.01 -8.19
N THR A 137 1.04 7.89 -9.46
CA THR A 137 -0.33 7.58 -9.89
C THR A 137 -0.81 6.20 -9.41
N ALA A 138 0.07 5.19 -9.38
CA ALA A 138 -0.29 3.86 -8.90
C ALA A 138 -0.56 3.89 -7.39
N LEU A 139 0.30 4.57 -6.63
CA LEU A 139 0.09 4.77 -5.19
C LEU A 139 -1.22 5.50 -4.87
N SER A 140 -1.52 6.57 -5.61
CA SER A 140 -2.75 7.34 -5.42
C SER A 140 -4.01 6.51 -5.77
N ALA A 141 -3.97 5.74 -6.85
CA ALA A 141 -5.07 4.88 -7.24
C ALA A 141 -5.35 3.79 -6.19
N LEU A 142 -4.30 3.13 -5.69
CA LEU A 142 -4.43 2.14 -4.64
C LEU A 142 -4.94 2.77 -3.32
N SER A 143 -4.37 3.90 -2.90
CA SER A 143 -4.80 4.62 -1.69
C SER A 143 -6.29 5.01 -1.74
N ALA A 144 -6.78 5.42 -2.92
CA ALA A 144 -8.21 5.71 -3.10
C ALA A 144 -9.08 4.45 -2.98
N LYS A 145 -8.65 3.31 -3.54
CA LYS A 145 -9.37 2.02 -3.42
C LYS A 145 -9.45 1.57 -1.96
N ILE A 146 -8.33 1.61 -1.24
CA ILE A 146 -8.27 1.23 0.19
C ILE A 146 -9.11 2.19 1.03
N THR A 147 -9.05 3.50 0.76
CA THR A 147 -9.88 4.49 1.47
C THR A 147 -11.37 4.18 1.33
N ASN A 148 -11.83 3.90 0.11
CA ASN A 148 -13.23 3.56 -0.13
C ASN A 148 -13.64 2.25 0.57
N LEU A 149 -12.75 1.26 0.63
CA LEU A 149 -13.00 0.02 1.35
C LEU A 149 -13.08 0.26 2.86
N LEU A 150 -12.09 0.94 3.45
CA LEU A 150 -12.05 1.22 4.89
C LEU A 150 -13.28 2.00 5.32
N ASN A 151 -13.70 3.02 4.57
CA ASN A 151 -14.92 3.76 4.87
C ASN A 151 -16.17 2.84 4.90
N ALA A 152 -16.25 1.87 3.99
CA ALA A 152 -17.36 0.92 3.95
C ALA A 152 -17.34 -0.08 5.12
N VAL A 153 -16.14 -0.50 5.55
CA VAL A 153 -15.98 -1.37 6.71
C VAL A 153 -16.30 -0.61 8.00
N GLU A 154 -15.71 0.56 8.18
CA GLU A 154 -15.83 1.40 9.38
C GLU A 154 -17.28 1.86 9.64
N ALA A 155 -18.08 2.05 8.59
CA ALA A 155 -19.48 2.46 8.69
C ALA A 155 -20.37 1.45 9.43
N ASP A 156 -20.06 0.15 9.34
CA ASP A 156 -20.91 -0.93 9.84
C ASP A 156 -20.13 -1.98 10.65
N THR A 157 -18.91 -1.69 11.14
CA THR A 157 -17.99 -2.64 11.80
C THR A 157 -18.67 -3.60 12.78
N GLN A 158 -19.49 -3.08 13.69
CA GLN A 158 -20.19 -3.90 14.70
C GLN A 158 -21.13 -4.93 14.05
N ARG A 159 -21.84 -4.53 12.99
CA ARG A 159 -22.72 -5.41 12.23
C ARG A 159 -21.93 -6.42 11.39
N LEU A 160 -20.78 -6.03 10.86
CA LEU A 160 -19.91 -6.91 10.07
C LEU A 160 -19.30 -8.04 10.90
N MET A 161 -19.20 -7.86 12.22
CA MET A 161 -18.57 -8.81 13.15
C MET A 161 -19.54 -9.47 14.14
N SER A 162 -20.82 -9.13 14.13
CA SER A 162 -21.77 -9.45 15.23
C SER A 162 -22.00 -10.94 15.51
N GLN A 163 -21.71 -11.82 14.55
CA GLN A 163 -21.87 -13.28 14.67
C GLN A 163 -20.52 -14.01 14.56
N LEU A 164 -19.41 -13.27 14.50
CA LEU A 164 -18.07 -13.82 14.55
C LEU A 164 -17.72 -14.23 15.99
N SER A 165 -16.96 -15.30 16.13
CA SER A 165 -16.29 -15.61 17.40
C SER A 165 -15.25 -14.54 17.74
N GLU A 166 -14.76 -14.55 18.97
CA GLU A 166 -13.68 -13.66 19.42
C GLU A 166 -12.43 -13.79 18.54
N ALA A 167 -11.96 -15.02 18.30
CA ALA A 167 -10.81 -15.27 17.43
C ALA A 167 -11.05 -14.86 15.96
N GLU A 168 -12.29 -14.95 15.46
CA GLU A 168 -12.64 -14.45 14.12
C GLU A 168 -12.66 -12.91 14.08
N SER A 169 -13.12 -12.29 15.16
CA SER A 169 -13.14 -10.84 15.32
C SER A 169 -11.74 -10.25 15.40
N GLU A 170 -10.82 -10.89 16.12
CA GLU A 170 -9.41 -10.50 16.18
C GLU A 170 -8.75 -10.54 14.80
N ARG A 171 -9.00 -11.61 14.03
CA ARG A 171 -8.49 -11.74 12.65
C ARG A 171 -9.07 -10.68 11.72
N PHE A 172 -10.36 -10.36 11.87
CA PHE A 172 -11.00 -9.26 11.15
C PHE A 172 -10.29 -7.93 11.44
N LEU A 173 -10.09 -7.62 12.72
CA LEU A 173 -9.43 -6.39 13.16
C LEU A 173 -7.98 -6.32 12.70
N LEU A 174 -7.24 -7.42 12.74
CA LEU A 174 -5.86 -7.47 12.24
C LEU A 174 -5.79 -7.15 10.74
N ALA A 175 -6.66 -7.78 9.93
CA ALA A 175 -6.72 -7.53 8.49
C ALA A 175 -7.11 -6.07 8.19
N HIS A 176 -8.05 -5.52 8.96
CA HIS A 176 -8.42 -4.11 8.89
C HIS A 176 -7.24 -3.17 9.22
N GLU A 177 -6.51 -3.43 10.30
CA GLU A 177 -5.34 -2.63 10.70
C GLU A 177 -4.19 -2.73 9.69
N LEU A 178 -4.00 -3.89 9.03
CA LEU A 178 -3.04 -4.02 7.92
C LEU A 178 -3.38 -3.08 6.75
N LEU A 179 -4.65 -3.00 6.35
CA LEU A 179 -5.11 -2.08 5.30
C LEU A 179 -4.98 -0.60 5.72
N ARG A 180 -5.20 -0.29 7.01
CA ARG A 180 -4.98 1.08 7.54
C ARG A 180 -3.50 1.46 7.50
N ALA A 181 -2.62 0.55 7.93
CA ALA A 181 -1.17 0.75 7.89
C ALA A 181 -0.71 0.99 6.44
N GLU A 182 -1.21 0.20 5.49
CA GLU A 182 -0.88 0.36 4.07
C GLU A 182 -1.33 1.72 3.54
N LYS A 183 -2.57 2.14 3.82
CA LYS A 183 -3.06 3.49 3.47
C LYS A 183 -2.16 4.59 4.03
N GLN A 184 -1.73 4.47 5.29
CA GLN A 184 -0.83 5.44 5.91
C GLN A 184 0.52 5.49 5.16
N LEU A 185 1.09 4.32 4.83
CA LEU A 185 2.34 4.23 4.09
C LEU A 185 2.21 4.78 2.67
N LEU A 186 1.13 4.49 1.95
CA LEU A 186 0.85 5.01 0.61
C LEU A 186 0.78 6.54 0.59
N ASN A 187 0.10 7.13 1.59
CA ASN A 187 -0.03 8.58 1.68
C ASN A 187 1.31 9.27 1.89
N ALA A 188 2.19 8.72 2.72
CA ALA A 188 3.53 9.27 2.90
C ALA A 188 4.45 8.97 1.71
N ALA A 189 4.36 7.77 1.13
CA ALA A 189 5.14 7.33 -0.03
C ALA A 189 4.90 8.24 -1.23
N SER A 190 3.69 8.78 -1.39
CA SER A 190 3.34 9.72 -2.47
C SER A 190 4.23 10.98 -2.56
N ARG A 191 4.92 11.34 -1.47
CA ARG A 191 5.87 12.46 -1.40
C ARG A 191 7.28 12.08 -1.88
N LEU A 192 7.62 10.79 -1.82
CA LEU A 192 8.93 10.24 -2.18
C LEU A 192 8.94 9.54 -3.54
N ALA A 193 7.77 9.05 -3.95
CA ALA A 193 7.56 8.35 -5.20
C ALA A 193 7.92 9.21 -6.40
N THR A 194 8.36 8.55 -7.47
CA THR A 194 8.60 9.27 -8.72
C THR A 194 7.28 9.66 -9.36
N SER A 195 7.17 10.92 -9.75
CA SER A 195 6.13 11.38 -10.69
C SER A 195 6.48 11.01 -12.14
N THR A 196 7.72 10.54 -12.35
CA THR A 196 8.51 10.58 -13.59
C THR A 196 8.58 11.98 -14.22
N PRO A 197 9.77 12.61 -14.28
CA PRO A 197 9.94 13.88 -14.98
C PRO A 197 9.86 13.66 -16.50
N HIS A 198 9.36 14.68 -17.19
CA HIS A 198 9.33 14.85 -18.63
C HIS A 198 10.68 14.48 -19.31
N LEU A 199 10.60 14.00 -20.56
CA LEU A 199 11.70 14.13 -21.54
C LEU A 199 12.17 15.58 -21.61
#